data_AF-A0AA50F699-F1
#
_entry.id   AF-A0AA50F699-F1
#
_cell.length_a   1.000
_cell.length_b   1.000
_cell.length_c   1.000
_cell.angle_alpha   90.00
_cell.angle_beta   90.00
_cell.angle_gamma   90.00
#
_symmetry.space_group_name_H-M   'P 1'
#
loop_
_entity.id
_entity.type
_entity.pdbx_description
1 polymer ?
#
loop_
_entity_poly.entity_id
_entity_poly.type
_entity_poly.pdbx_seq_one_letter_code
_entity_poly.pdbx_strand_id
1 'polypeptide(L)' 'STLQQQRAVTEQLRREASIKRIPVSVAVADIVRFINEHEQEDCLLVGFSSQKVNPFREKSS' A
#
# COMPACT_ATOMS: atom_id res chain seq x y z
N SER A 1 9.68 8.25 -36.26
CA SER A 1 10.07 9.68 -36.37
C SER A 1 9.66 10.44 -35.10
N THR A 2 10.34 11.52 -34.73
CA THR A 2 10.09 12.31 -33.50
C THR A 2 8.62 12.69 -33.31
N LEU A 3 7.92 12.99 -34.41
CA LEU A 3 6.49 13.31 -34.42
C LEU A 3 5.60 12.15 -33.93
N GLN A 4 5.90 10.91 -34.33
CA GLN A 4 5.14 9.73 -33.89
C GLN A 4 5.34 9.48 -32.40
N GLN A 5 6.56 9.67 -31.90
CA GLN A 5 6.86 9.53 -30.47
C GLN A 5 6.12 10.59 -29.64
N GLN A 6 6.08 11.85 -30.10
CA GLN A 6 5.32 12.92 -29.43
C GLN A 6 3.82 12.62 -29.39
N ARG A 7 3.26 12.05 -30.47
CA ARG A 7 1.85 11.61 -30.49
C ARG A 7 1.59 10.51 -29.46
N ALA A 8 2.43 9.49 -29.41
CA ALA A 8 2.31 8.40 -28.45
C ALA A 8 2.36 8.92 -26.99
N VAL A 9 3.28 9.83 -26.67
CA VAL A 9 3.36 10.47 -25.35
C VAL A 9 2.10 11.29 -25.05
N THR A 10 1.60 12.04 -26.02
CA THR A 10 0.37 12.83 -25.85
C THR A 10 -0.84 11.93 -25.59
N GLU A 11 -0.96 10.81 -26.29
CA GLU A 11 -2.02 9.82 -26.07
C GLU A 11 -1.90 9.19 -24.67
N GLN A 12 -0.69 8.86 -24.22
CA GLN A 12 -0.45 8.35 -22.87
C GLN A 12 -0.86 9.36 -21.79
N LEU A 13 -0.45 10.62 -21.91
CA LEU A 13 -0.80 11.68 -20.96
C LEU A 13 -2.31 11.95 -20.92
N ARG A 14 -3.01 11.86 -22.07
CA ARG A 14 -4.47 11.97 -22.11
C ARG A 14 -5.15 10.85 -21.31
N ARG A 15 -4.64 9.62 -21.41
CA ARG A 15 -5.14 8.49 -20.61
C ARG A 15 -4.93 8.74 -19.11
N GLU A 16 -3.73 9.15 -18.70
CA GLU A 16 -3.41 9.46 -17.30
C GLU A 16 -4.23 10.63 -16.74
N ALA A 17 -4.46 11.67 -17.55
CA ALA A 17 -5.29 12.81 -17.18
C ALA A 17 -6.76 12.40 -16.96
N SER A 18 -7.25 11.42 -17.72
CA SER A 18 -8.65 10.94 -17.64
C SER A 18 -8.94 10.04 -16.44
N ILE A 19 -7.94 9.67 -15.64
CA ILE A 19 -8.12 8.85 -14.43
C ILE A 19 -8.93 9.65 -13.39
N LYS A 20 -10.04 9.07 -12.94
CA LYS A 20 -10.84 9.62 -11.84
C LYS A 20 -10.05 9.50 -10.54
N ARG A 21 -9.82 10.64 -9.88
CA ARG A 21 -9.14 10.72 -8.58
C ARG A 21 -10.16 10.85 -7.45
N ILE A 22 -9.77 10.41 -6.27
CA ILE A 22 -10.48 10.69 -5.02
C ILE A 22 -9.76 11.80 -4.23
N PRO A 23 -10.45 12.51 -3.33
CA PRO A 23 -9.79 13.46 -2.44
C PRO A 23 -8.73 12.77 -1.58
N VAL A 24 -7.63 13.46 -1.31
CA VAL A 24 -6.54 12.94 -0.47
C VAL A 24 -7.04 12.60 0.94
N SER A 25 -7.95 13.42 1.49
CA SER A 25 -8.56 13.14 2.80
C SER A 25 -9.29 11.80 2.85
N VAL A 26 -9.98 11.41 1.78
CA VAL A 26 -10.66 10.12 1.67
C VAL A 26 -9.65 8.98 1.56
N ALA A 27 -8.67 9.12 0.68
CA ALA A 27 -7.62 8.12 0.50
C ALA A 27 -6.87 7.84 1.82
N VAL A 28 -6.52 8.88 2.58
CA VAL A 28 -5.86 8.76 3.88
C VAL A 28 -6.78 8.11 4.91
N ALA A 29 -8.06 8.47 4.95
CA ALA A 29 -9.02 7.86 5.87
C ALA A 29 -9.18 6.36 5.61
N ASP A 30 -9.19 5.94 4.33
CA ASP A 30 -9.27 4.53 3.95
C ASP A 30 -7.99 3.77 4.33
N ILE A 31 -6.81 4.37 4.14
CA ILE A 31 -5.53 3.79 4.58
C ILE A 31 -5.52 3.61 6.10
N VAL A 32 -5.91 4.63 6.86
CA VAL A 32 -5.95 4.57 8.34
C VAL A 32 -6.95 3.50 8.79
N ARG A 33 -8.12 3.41 8.15
CA ARG A 33 -9.10 2.36 8.45
C ARG A 33 -8.49 0.98 8.25
N PHE A 34 -7.86 0.75 7.10
CA PHE A 34 -7.23 -0.55 6.80
C PHE A 34 -6.18 -0.92 7.85
N ILE A 35 -5.33 0.03 8.26
CA ILE A 35 -4.32 -0.19 9.30
C ILE A 35 -5.00 -0.57 10.62
N ASN A 36 -5.99 0.19 11.07
CA ASN A 36 -6.69 -0.09 12.33
C ASN A 36 -7.44 -1.43 12.32
N GLU A 37 -7.93 -1.88 11.16
CA GLU A 37 -8.59 -3.18 11.02
C GLU A 37 -7.60 -4.35 11.13
N HIS A 38 -6.34 -4.16 10.74
CA HIS A 38 -5.34 -5.23 10.65
C HIS A 38 -4.19 -5.10 11.66
N GLU A 39 -4.11 -4.03 12.44
CA GLU A 39 -2.99 -3.77 13.36
C GLU A 39 -2.76 -4.89 14.38
N GLN A 40 -3.83 -5.59 14.78
CA GLN A 40 -3.74 -6.68 15.76
C GLN A 40 -3.12 -7.96 15.16
N GLU A 41 -3.09 -8.08 13.83
CA GLU A 41 -2.46 -9.18 13.11
C GLU A 41 -0.98 -8.88 12.80
N ASP A 42 -0.57 -7.62 12.89
CA ASP A 42 0.81 -7.21 12.65
C ASP A 42 1.69 -7.50 13.87
N CYS A 43 2.38 -8.64 13.81
CA CYS A 43 3.30 -9.08 14.86
C CYS A 43 4.49 -8.14 15.07
N LEU A 44 4.80 -7.24 14.13
CA LEU A 44 5.86 -6.23 14.29
C LEU A 44 5.35 -4.97 14.97
N LEU A 45 4.03 -4.76 15.00
CA LEU A 45 3.39 -3.65 15.68
C LEU A 45 2.95 -4.01 17.10
N VAL A 46 2.12 -5.06 17.25
CA VAL A 46 1.57 -5.48 18.55
C VAL A 46 2.38 -6.58 19.24
N GLY A 47 3.37 -7.15 18.55
CA GLY A 47 4.12 -8.30 19.03
C GLY A 47 3.37 -9.62 18.83
N PHE A 48 4.05 -10.72 19.11
CA PHE A 48 3.43 -12.05 19.09
C PHE A 48 2.57 -12.26 20.33
N SER A 49 1.36 -12.82 20.14
CA SER A 49 0.43 -13.13 21.24
C SER A 49 1.02 -14.08 22.30
N SER A 50 2.01 -14.88 21.93
CA SER A 50 2.86 -15.59 22.86
C SER A 50 4.23 -15.86 22.25
N GLN A 51 5.25 -16.08 23.10
CA GLN A 51 6.57 -16.48 22.63
C GLN A 51 6.54 -17.77 21.80
N LYS A 52 5.58 -18.67 22.04
CA LYS A 52 5.46 -19.95 21.30
C LYS A 52 5.08 -19.77 19.83
N VAL A 53 4.39 -18.70 19.47
CA VAL A 53 3.99 -18.43 18.07
C VAL A 53 5.03 -17.57 17.34
N ASN A 54 6.03 -17.03 18.04
CA ASN A 54 7.17 -16.39 17.41
C ASN A 54 8.09 -17.45 16.79
N PRO A 55 8.24 -17.51 15.45
CA PRO A 55 9.11 -18.49 14.80
C PRO A 55 10.60 -18.29 15.14
N PHE A 56 10.98 -17.10 15.61
CA PHE A 56 12.34 -16.74 16.02
C PHE A 56 12.56 -16.79 17.54
N ARG A 57 11.65 -17.41 18.30
CA ARG A 57 11.83 -17.56 19.74
C ARG A 57 13.09 -18.37 20.04
N GLU A 58 13.88 -17.93 21.01
CA GLU A 58 14.96 -18.73 21.58
C GLU A 58 14.40 -20.07 22.10
N LYS A 59 15.02 -21.17 21.66
CA LYS A 59 14.76 -22.49 22.20
C LYS A 59 15.61 -22.62 23.47
N SER A 60 14.97 -22.82 24.62
CA SER A 60 15.68 -23.25 25.83
C SER A 60 16.40 -24.56 25.51
N SER A 61 17.72 -24.59 25.75
CA SER A 61 18.59 -25.77 25.55
C SER A 61 18.16 -26.95 26.40
#